data_AF-A0A6B0YNZ7-F1
#
_entry.id   AF-A0A6B0YNZ7-F1
#
_cell.length_a   1.000
_cell.length_b   1.000
_cell.length_c   1.000
_cell.angle_alpha   90.00
_cell.angle_beta   90.00
_cell.angle_gamma   90.00
#
_symmetry.space_group_name_H-M   'P 1'
#
loop_
_entity.id
_entity.type
_entity.pdbx_description
1 polymer ?
#
loop_
_entity_poly.entity_id
_entity_poly.type
_entity_poly.pdbx_seq_one_letter_code
_entity_poly.pdbx_strand_id
1 'polypeptide(L)'
;MPQQQSDFQERFNGMFRRFQGRQYTSNPYSPLIMGFFVYYNFVRPHSSLRKRTPVAEAGIIIHGDDEWKTIIGNASLATKAKEARS
;
A
#
# COMPACT_ATOMS: atom_id res chain seq x y z
N MET A 1 -5.47 20.74 15.24
CA MET A 1 -4.90 19.60 14.51
C MET A 1 -4.93 19.71 12.95
N PRO A 2 -4.66 20.85 12.27
CA PRO A 2 -4.57 20.86 10.80
C PRO A 2 -3.17 20.56 10.24
N GLN A 3 -2.12 20.95 10.97
CA GLN A 3 -0.74 20.93 10.46
C GLN A 3 -0.18 19.52 10.21
N GLN A 4 -0.63 18.51 10.94
CA GLN A 4 -0.12 17.14 10.73
C GLN A 4 -0.65 16.48 9.45
N GLN A 5 -1.81 16.92 8.96
CA GLN A 5 -2.43 16.35 7.76
C GLN A 5 -1.68 16.81 6.49
N SER A 6 -1.24 18.07 6.45
CA SER A 6 -0.43 18.61 5.35
C SER A 6 0.93 17.92 5.24
N ASP A 7 1.60 17.70 6.38
CA ASP A 7 2.97 17.15 6.40
C ASP A 7 3.01 15.70 5.90
N PHE A 8 2.01 14.90 6.24
CA PHE A 8 1.88 13.53 5.74
C PHE A 8 1.66 13.52 4.22
N GLN A 9 0.70 14.32 3.73
CA GLN A 9 0.38 14.39 2.31
C GLN A 9 1.59 14.86 1.49
N GLU A 10 2.33 15.85 1.95
CA GLU A 10 3.50 16.36 1.25
C GLU A 10 4.61 15.30 1.12
N ARG A 11 4.86 14.53 2.19
CA ARG A 11 5.85 13.43 2.18
C ARG A 11 5.42 12.29 1.27
N PHE A 12 4.14 11.91 1.31
CA PHE A 12 3.59 10.90 0.42
C PHE A 12 3.70 11.34 -1.05
N ASN A 13 3.26 12.55 -1.36
CA ASN A 13 3.30 13.11 -2.72
C ASN A 13 4.72 13.23 -3.26
N GLY A 14 5.68 13.63 -2.42
CA GLY A 14 7.10 13.68 -2.80
C GLY A 14 7.67 12.31 -3.17
N MET A 15 7.30 11.28 -2.43
CA MET A 15 7.72 9.90 -2.70
C MET A 15 7.03 9.30 -3.93
N PHE A 16 5.74 9.57 -4.10
CA PHE A 16 4.97 9.17 -5.26
C PHE A 16 5.53 9.76 -6.56
N ARG A 17 5.83 11.07 -6.56
CA ARG A 17 6.46 11.75 -7.71
C ARG A 17 7.84 11.18 -8.04
N ARG A 18 8.64 10.83 -7.03
CA ARG A 18 9.94 10.16 -7.22
C ARG A 18 9.79 8.77 -7.83
N PHE A 19 8.78 8.01 -7.41
CA PHE A 19 8.48 6.69 -7.98
C PHE A 19 8.07 6.80 -9.45
N GLN A 20 7.12 7.68 -9.77
CA GLN A 20 6.67 7.93 -11.14
C GLN A 20 7.83 8.33 -12.07
N GLY A 21 8.70 9.23 -11.60
CA GLY A 21 9.89 9.64 -12.34
C GLY A 21 10.87 8.50 -12.61
N ARG A 22 11.14 7.64 -11.61
CA ARG A 22 12.04 6.48 -11.78
C ARG A 22 11.49 5.42 -12.73
N GLN A 23 10.17 5.25 -12.75
CA GLN A 23 9.50 4.23 -13.54
C GLN A 23 9.02 4.76 -14.91
N TYR A 24 9.28 6.03 -15.23
CA TYR A 24 8.80 6.71 -16.45
C TYR A 24 7.29 6.57 -16.69
N THR A 25 6.49 6.46 -15.62
CA THR A 25 5.03 6.29 -15.74
C THR A 25 4.35 7.64 -15.63
N SER A 26 3.78 8.12 -16.73
CA SER A 26 2.86 9.26 -16.74
C SER A 26 1.40 8.85 -16.53
N ASN A 27 1.06 7.59 -16.82
CA ASN A 27 -0.30 7.06 -16.67
C ASN A 27 -0.64 6.80 -15.18
N PRO A 28 -1.62 7.52 -14.59
CA PRO A 28 -2.02 7.31 -13.20
C PRO A 28 -2.68 5.95 -12.95
N TYR A 29 -3.22 5.30 -13.98
CA TYR A 29 -3.86 3.99 -13.91
C TYR A 29 -2.91 2.83 -14.21
N SER A 30 -1.61 3.10 -14.30
CA SER A 30 -0.62 2.05 -14.52
C SER A 30 -0.71 0.98 -13.40
N PRO A 31 -0.65 -0.32 -13.73
CA PRO A 31 -0.54 -1.38 -12.72
C PRO A 31 0.64 -1.18 -11.77
N LEU A 32 1.71 -0.50 -12.21
CA LEU A 32 2.85 -0.14 -11.36
C LEU A 32 2.47 0.84 -10.24
N ILE A 33 1.53 1.76 -10.52
CA ILE A 33 1.02 2.71 -9.54
C ILE A 33 0.15 1.99 -8.51
N MET A 34 -0.70 1.07 -8.95
CA MET A 34 -1.45 0.21 -8.03
C MET A 34 -0.52 -0.65 -7.18
N GLY A 35 0.50 -1.26 -7.79
CA GLY A 35 1.53 -2.02 -7.09
C GLY A 35 2.29 -1.19 -6.05
N PHE A 36 2.59 0.08 -6.36
CA PHE A 36 3.20 1.01 -5.41
C PHE A 36 2.31 1.23 -4.18
N PHE A 37 1.01 1.44 -4.35
CA PHE A 37 0.10 1.59 -3.22
C PHE A 37 0.06 0.34 -2.34
N VAL A 38 0.04 -0.85 -2.94
CA VAL A 38 0.10 -2.11 -2.19
C VAL A 38 1.42 -2.21 -1.41
N TYR A 39 2.55 -1.98 -2.08
CA TYR A 39 3.87 -1.98 -1.44
C TYR A 39 3.93 -0.99 -0.27
N TYR A 40 3.48 0.25 -0.48
CA TYR A 40 3.53 1.31 0.52
C TYR A 40 2.72 0.98 1.76
N ASN A 41 1.50 0.44 1.59
CA ASN A 41 0.59 0.20 2.70
C ASN A 41 0.81 -1.14 3.42
N PHE A 42 1.15 -2.20 2.68
CA PHE A 42 1.15 -3.56 3.20
C PHE A 42 2.55 -4.11 3.49
N VAL A 43 3.60 -3.63 2.81
CA VAL A 43 4.94 -4.26 2.84
C VAL A 43 5.99 -3.31 3.42
N ARG A 44 5.92 -2.01 3.11
CA ARG A 44 6.98 -1.07 3.48
C ARG A 44 6.87 -0.65 4.96
N PRO A 45 7.87 -0.92 5.82
CA PRO A 45 7.88 -0.39 7.18
C PRO A 45 8.12 1.12 7.18
N HIS A 46 7.42 1.85 8.04
CA HIS A 46 7.50 3.31 8.13
C HIS A 46 8.12 3.73 9.45
N SER A 47 9.19 4.53 9.40
CA SER A 47 9.87 5.01 10.61
C SER A 47 8.96 5.85 11.50
N SER A 48 8.04 6.63 10.91
CA SER A 48 7.04 7.41 11.64
C SER A 48 6.01 6.53 12.36
N LEU A 49 5.86 5.27 11.95
CA LEU A 49 4.93 4.30 12.53
C LEU A 49 5.69 3.24 13.34
N ARG A 50 6.82 3.60 13.98
CA ARG A 50 7.64 2.67 14.78
C ARG A 50 8.04 1.40 14.00
N LYS A 51 8.39 1.56 12.72
CA LYS A 51 8.72 0.47 11.76
C LYS A 51 7.55 -0.46 11.41
N ARG A 52 6.30 -0.08 11.71
CA ARG A 52 5.10 -0.78 11.24
C ARG A 52 4.69 -0.31 9.86
N THR A 53 3.87 -1.11 9.19
CA THR A 53 3.20 -0.72 7.96
C THR A 53 1.92 0.06 8.30
N PRO A 54 1.42 0.94 7.40
CA PRO A 54 0.14 1.62 7.61
C PRO A 54 -1.02 0.67 7.93
N VAL A 55 -1.04 -0.50 7.27
CA VAL A 55 -2.06 -1.54 7.47
C VAL A 55 -1.94 -2.18 8.86
N ALA A 56 -0.73 -2.44 9.33
CA ALA A 56 -0.50 -2.95 10.69
C ALA A 56 -0.91 -1.94 11.76
N GLU A 57 -0.67 -0.64 11.53
CA GLU A 57 -1.12 0.41 12.44
C GLU A 57 -2.66 0.56 12.45
N ALA A 58 -3.31 0.27 11.31
CA ALA A 58 -4.76 0.18 11.23
C ALA A 58 -5.35 -1.10 11.87
N GLY A 59 -4.52 -1.95 12.48
CA GLY A 59 -4.93 -3.18 13.17
C GLY A 59 -5.11 -4.40 12.26
N ILE A 60 -4.74 -4.29 10.98
CA ILE A 60 -4.79 -5.41 10.03
C ILE A 60 -3.41 -6.07 10.02
N ILE A 61 -3.33 -7.29 10.50
CA ILE A 61 -2.07 -8.03 10.59
C ILE A 61 -2.01 -9.06 9.45
N ILE A 62 -0.91 -9.05 8.71
CA ILE A 62 -0.63 -10.02 7.65
C ILE A 62 0.14 -11.17 8.31
N HIS A 63 -0.53 -12.31 8.49
CA HIS A 63 0.07 -13.50 9.08
C HIS A 63 0.62 -14.40 7.96
N GLY A 64 1.91 -14.25 7.64
CA GLY A 64 2.61 -15.15 6.73
C GLY A 64 4.07 -14.75 6.54
N ASP A 65 4.92 -15.74 6.26
CA ASP A 65 6.37 -15.54 6.11
C ASP A 65 6.72 -14.73 4.84
N ASP A 66 5.90 -14.86 3.80
CA ASP A 66 5.97 -14.07 2.57
C ASP A 66 4.76 -13.14 2.50
N GLU A 67 4.99 -11.85 2.73
CA GLU A 67 3.97 -10.81 2.75
C GLU A 67 3.23 -10.75 1.41
N TRP A 68 3.96 -10.82 0.28
CA TRP A 68 3.37 -10.72 -1.06
C TRP A 68 2.48 -11.90 -1.38
N LYS A 69 2.98 -13.11 -1.12
CA LYS A 69 2.20 -14.34 -1.33
C LYS A 69 0.94 -14.35 -0.49
N THR A 70 1.03 -13.88 0.76
CA THR A 70 -0.10 -13.79 1.68
C THR A 70 -1.14 -12.78 1.20
N ILE A 71 -0.71 -11.58 0.78
CA ILE A 71 -1.60 -10.54 0.25
C ILE A 71 -2.34 -11.05 -1.00
N ILE A 72 -1.62 -11.64 -1.95
CA ILE A 72 -2.19 -12.16 -3.20
C ILE A 72 -3.16 -13.31 -2.92
N GLY A 73 -2.81 -14.21 -2.00
CA GLY A 73 -3.67 -15.31 -1.57
C GLY A 73 -4.98 -14.79 -0.96
N ASN A 74 -4.89 -13.85 -0.03
CA ASN A 74 -6.05 -13.24 0.63
C ASN A 74 -6.96 -12.51 -0.37
N ALA A 75 -6.37 -11.76 -1.31
CA ALA A 75 -7.13 -11.08 -2.36
C ALA A 75 -7.85 -12.08 -3.28
N SER A 76 -7.19 -13.19 -3.65
CA SER A 76 -7.78 -14.23 -4.48
C SER A 76 -8.97 -14.91 -3.79
N LEU A 77 -8.85 -15.19 -2.48
CA LEU A 77 -9.94 -15.75 -1.68
C LEU A 77 -11.12 -14.78 -1.57
N ALA A 78 -10.85 -13.48 -1.39
CA ALA A 78 -11.88 -12.46 -1.33
C ALA A 78 -12.68 -12.35 -2.66
N THR A 79 -12.00 -12.45 -3.81
CA THR A 79 -12.65 -12.47 -5.12
C THR A 79 -13.58 -13.68 -5.27
N LYS A 80 -13.08 -14.89 -4.95
CA LYS A 80 -13.91 -16.12 -4.99
C LYS A 80 -15.12 -16.03 -4.07
N ALA A 81 -14.94 -15.50 -2.86
CA ALA A 81 -16.03 -15.30 -1.92
C ALA A 81 -17.07 -14.27 -2.41
N LYS A 82 -16.64 -13.26 -3.17
CA LYS A 82 -17.54 -12.28 -3.80
C LYS A 82 -18.35 -12.90 -4.93
N GLU A 83 -17.71 -13.72 -5.77
CA GLU A 83 -18.37 -14.47 -6.85
C GLU A 83 -19.42 -15.44 -6.30
N ALA A 84 -19.11 -16.16 -5.21
CA ALA A 84 -20.05 -17.09 -4.58
C ALA A 84 -21.25 -16.42 -3.89
N ARG A 85 -21.19 -15.10 -3.66
CA ARG A 85 -22.27 -14.30 -3.05
C ARG A 85 -23.12 -13.54 -4.06
N SER A 86 -22.71 -13.55 -5.34
CA SER A 86 -23.34 -12.80 -6.42
C SER A 86 -24.17 -13.71 -7.32
#